data_AF-A0A4Y2NMM9-F1
#
_entry.id   AF-A0A4Y2NMM9-F1
#
_cell.length_a   1.000
_cell.length_b   1.000
_cell.length_c   1.000
_cell.angle_alpha   90.00
_cell.angle_beta   90.00
_cell.angle_gamma   90.00
#
_symmetry.space_group_name_H-M   'P 1'
#
loop_
_entity.id
_entity.type
_entity.pdbx_description
1 polymer ?
#
loop_
_entity_poly.entity_id
_entity_poly.type
_entity_poly.pdbx_seq_one_letter_code
_entity_poly.pdbx_strand_id
1 'polypeptide(L)'
;MDSSEESSGTEDISEQPGPSSNVTQSSLEENINAQIELRMGIVSGRKRFLTPKIMVVLDRFHISQRSAVFILEIVAGSLGHNIDELAFNRNTIQRYRKDFGKTKATRIKELLKKMNLVSHALIGMVLF
;
A
#
# COMPACT_ATOMS: atom_id res chain seq x y z
N MET A 1 -6.75 -56.21 28.44
CA MET A 1 -6.03 -56.93 27.36
C MET A 1 -6.77 -56.56 26.09
N ASP A 2 -6.24 -55.76 25.17
CA ASP A 2 -4.86 -55.37 24.95
C ASP A 2 -4.77 -53.90 24.48
N SER A 3 -3.67 -53.26 24.83
CA SER A 3 -3.33 -51.88 24.50
C SER A 3 -2.79 -51.79 23.06
N SER A 4 -2.93 -50.63 22.40
CA SER A 4 -2.06 -50.24 21.29
C SER A 4 -1.96 -48.72 21.24
N GLU A 5 -0.84 -48.22 21.76
CA GLU A 5 -0.27 -46.90 21.52
C GLU A 5 0.32 -46.84 20.10
N GLU A 6 0.64 -45.61 19.63
CA GLU A 6 1.61 -45.16 18.60
C GLU A 6 0.98 -43.96 17.84
N SER A 7 1.14 -42.69 18.23
CA SER A 7 2.34 -41.83 18.20
C SER A 7 2.96 -41.65 16.81
N SER A 8 2.70 -40.51 16.14
CA SER A 8 3.59 -39.83 15.17
C SER A 8 2.82 -38.67 14.52
N GLY A 9 3.30 -37.43 14.40
CA GLY A 9 4.52 -36.79 14.84
C GLY A 9 4.27 -35.28 14.85
N THR A 10 4.98 -34.57 15.72
CA THR A 10 4.97 -33.11 15.78
C THR A 10 5.62 -32.56 14.51
N GLU A 11 4.84 -31.93 13.64
CA GLU A 11 5.39 -31.15 12.53
C GLU A 11 6.02 -29.88 13.09
N ASP A 12 7.34 -29.87 13.02
CA ASP A 12 8.26 -28.80 13.37
C ASP A 12 7.96 -27.54 12.53
N ILE A 13 7.18 -26.62 13.06
CA ILE A 13 7.05 -25.25 12.54
C ILE A 13 8.30 -24.46 12.92
N SER A 14 9.41 -24.79 12.28
CA SER A 14 10.56 -23.88 12.18
C SER A 14 10.21 -22.75 11.23
N GLU A 15 9.45 -21.75 11.71
CA GLU A 15 9.37 -20.44 11.08
C GLU A 15 10.73 -19.74 11.25
N GLN A 16 11.66 -20.06 10.34
CA GLN A 16 12.85 -19.23 10.16
C GLN A 16 12.39 -17.82 9.74
N PRO A 17 12.73 -16.77 10.49
CA PRO A 17 12.46 -15.41 10.06
C PRO A 17 13.41 -15.13 8.90
N GLY A 18 12.89 -15.20 7.68
CA GLY A 18 13.60 -14.76 6.49
C GLY A 18 14.11 -13.33 6.67
N PRO A 19 15.19 -12.95 5.96
CA PRO A 19 15.87 -11.67 6.18
C PRO A 19 14.87 -10.53 6.09
N SER A 20 14.77 -9.81 7.20
CA SER A 20 13.82 -8.74 7.48
C SER A 20 13.80 -7.69 6.36
N SER A 21 12.90 -7.87 5.40
CA SER A 21 12.69 -6.96 4.25
C SER A 21 11.93 -5.68 4.64
N ASN A 22 11.61 -5.53 5.93
CA ASN A 22 10.79 -4.44 6.45
C ASN A 22 11.45 -3.04 6.35
N VAL A 23 12.78 -2.94 6.42
CA VAL A 23 13.49 -1.65 6.39
C VAL A 23 13.44 -0.99 5.01
N THR A 24 13.49 -1.78 3.94
CA THR A 24 13.45 -1.27 2.56
C THR A 24 12.02 -1.04 2.07
N GLN A 25 11.07 -1.89 2.49
CA GLN A 25 9.65 -1.73 2.15
C GLN A 25 9.03 -0.49 2.79
N SER A 26 9.34 -0.20 4.06
CA SER A 26 8.80 0.97 4.75
C SER A 26 9.26 2.29 4.13
N SER A 27 10.54 2.43 3.77
CA SER A 27 11.07 3.62 3.10
C SER A 27 10.45 3.85 1.73
N LEU A 28 10.19 2.76 0.98
CA LEU A 28 9.52 2.83 -0.33
C LEU A 28 8.05 3.24 -0.19
N GLU A 29 7.31 2.65 0.76
CA GLU A 29 5.92 3.01 1.03
C GLU A 29 5.79 4.47 1.49
N GLU A 30 6.70 4.94 2.33
CA GLU A 30 6.71 6.31 2.85
C GLU A 30 7.01 7.34 1.75
N ASN A 31 7.95 7.05 0.85
CA ASN A 31 8.24 7.89 -0.32
C ASN A 31 7.06 7.96 -1.31
N ILE A 32 6.36 6.84 -1.52
CA ILE A 32 5.15 6.78 -2.34
C ILE A 32 4.06 7.65 -1.73
N ASN A 33 3.84 7.52 -0.42
CA ASN A 33 2.84 8.32 0.30
C ASN A 33 3.14 9.83 0.18
N ALA A 34 4.40 10.23 0.35
CA ALA A 34 4.82 11.62 0.20
C ALA A 34 4.65 12.16 -1.23
N GLN A 35 4.97 11.38 -2.26
CA GLN A 35 4.80 11.80 -3.67
C GLN A 35 3.33 11.86 -4.11
N ILE A 36 2.49 10.95 -3.60
CA ILE A 36 1.03 11.02 -3.79
C ILE A 36 0.51 12.29 -3.13
N GLU A 37 0.94 12.55 -1.89
CA GLU A 37 0.52 13.72 -1.14
C GLU A 37 0.96 15.04 -1.78
N LEU A 38 2.15 15.08 -2.39
CA LEU A 38 2.69 16.21 -3.17
C LEU A 38 2.00 16.39 -4.52
N ARG A 39 1.76 15.31 -5.28
CA ARG A 39 1.01 15.39 -6.57
C ARG A 39 -0.45 15.77 -6.36
N MET A 40 -1.01 15.44 -5.21
CA MET A 40 -2.31 15.91 -4.74
C MET A 40 -2.24 17.24 -3.99
N GLY A 41 -1.07 17.87 -3.96
CA GLY A 41 -0.62 18.88 -2.99
C GLY A 41 -1.72 19.82 -2.56
N ILE A 42 -1.93 19.99 -1.26
CA ILE A 42 -2.52 21.23 -0.69
C ILE A 42 -3.78 21.77 -1.42
N VAL A 43 -4.65 20.92 -2.02
CA VAL A 43 -5.73 21.43 -2.93
C VAL A 43 -7.08 21.61 -2.23
N SER A 44 -7.17 21.44 -0.91
CA SER A 44 -8.34 21.96 -0.21
C SER A 44 -8.01 22.18 1.24
N GLY A 45 -8.27 23.38 1.76
CA GLY A 45 -8.19 23.70 3.19
C GLY A 45 -9.21 22.94 4.06
N ARG A 46 -9.68 21.78 3.61
CA ARG A 46 -10.60 20.86 4.28
C ARG A 46 -9.80 19.60 4.64
N LYS A 47 -9.90 19.14 5.89
CA LYS A 47 -9.15 17.98 6.41
C LYS A 47 -9.23 16.81 5.43
N ARG A 48 -8.08 16.33 4.96
CA ARG A 48 -8.01 15.19 4.03
C ARG A 48 -8.12 13.90 4.82
N PHE A 49 -9.32 13.31 4.83
CA PHE A 49 -9.54 11.99 5.43
C PHE A 49 -9.06 10.85 4.53
N LEU A 50 -8.91 11.09 3.22
CA LEU A 50 -8.36 10.11 2.27
C LEU A 50 -6.83 10.21 2.22
N THR A 51 -6.18 9.29 2.91
CA THR A 51 -4.72 9.14 2.90
C THR A 51 -4.28 8.03 1.95
N PRO A 52 -3.01 8.04 1.50
CA PRO A 52 -2.46 6.95 0.71
C PRO A 52 -2.58 5.59 1.41
N LYS A 53 -2.46 5.55 2.75
CA LYS A 53 -2.64 4.34 3.56
C LYS A 53 -4.05 3.76 3.42
N ILE A 54 -5.08 4.60 3.53
CA ILE A 54 -6.47 4.18 3.28
C ILE A 54 -6.62 3.65 1.86
N MET A 55 -6.00 4.32 0.88
CA MET A 55 -6.08 3.87 -0.51
C MET A 55 -5.44 2.50 -0.73
N VAL A 56 -4.30 2.22 -0.08
CA VAL A 56 -3.65 0.90 -0.10
C VAL A 56 -4.60 -0.17 0.44
N VAL A 57 -5.27 0.09 1.57
CA VAL A 57 -6.25 -0.85 2.14
C VAL A 57 -7.42 -1.09 1.17
N LEU A 58 -8.01 -0.02 0.64
CA LEU A 58 -9.12 -0.13 -0.32
C LEU A 58 -8.74 -0.92 -1.58
N ASP A 59 -7.49 -0.78 -2.04
CA ASP A 59 -6.97 -1.47 -3.23
C ASP A 59 -6.68 -2.95 -2.94
N ARG A 60 -6.03 -3.25 -1.80
CA ARG A 60 -5.70 -4.63 -1.37
C ARG A 60 -6.94 -5.50 -1.18
N PHE A 61 -8.01 -4.92 -0.63
CA PHE A 61 -9.27 -5.63 -0.40
C PHE A 61 -10.27 -5.50 -1.56
N HIS A 62 -9.86 -4.95 -2.71
CA HIS A 62 -10.72 -4.75 -3.88
C HIS A 62 -12.07 -4.07 -3.57
N ILE A 63 -12.08 -3.17 -2.58
CA ILE A 63 -13.30 -2.53 -2.10
C ILE A 63 -13.91 -1.69 -3.21
N SER A 64 -15.19 -1.87 -3.53
CA SER A 64 -15.87 -1.05 -4.54
C SER A 64 -15.89 0.43 -4.12
N GLN A 65 -16.00 1.38 -5.05
CA GLN A 65 -16.09 2.80 -4.66
C GLN A 65 -17.28 3.09 -3.75
N ARG A 66 -18.43 2.43 -3.98
CA ARG A 66 -19.64 2.59 -3.17
C ARG A 66 -19.40 2.09 -1.75
N SER A 67 -18.82 0.90 -1.62
CA SER A 67 -18.45 0.31 -0.33
C SER A 67 -17.41 1.16 0.40
N ALA A 68 -16.45 1.74 -0.34
CA ALA A 68 -15.44 2.63 0.24
C ALA A 68 -16.07 3.89 0.86
N VAL A 69 -16.97 4.57 0.15
CA VAL A 69 -17.72 5.74 0.70
C VAL A 69 -18.44 5.32 1.97
N PHE A 70 -19.21 4.24 1.91
CA PHE A 70 -20.02 3.76 3.04
C PHE A 70 -19.19 3.41 4.28
N ILE A 71 -18.10 2.66 4.11
CA ILE A 71 -17.21 2.30 5.22
C ILE A 71 -16.55 3.55 5.81
N LEU A 72 -16.04 4.44 4.95
CA LEU A 72 -15.36 5.65 5.40
C LEU A 72 -16.31 6.61 6.14
N GLU A 73 -17.56 6.70 5.69
CA GLU A 73 -18.62 7.48 6.32
C GLU A 73 -18.99 6.94 7.71
N ILE A 74 -19.21 5.63 7.84
CA ILE A 74 -19.51 4.99 9.13
C ILE A 74 -18.34 5.13 10.10
N VAL A 75 -17.11 4.87 9.64
CA VAL A 75 -15.92 4.96 10.48
C VAL A 75 -15.72 6.39 10.97
N ALA A 76 -15.84 7.39 10.10
CA ALA A 76 -15.71 8.78 10.50
C ALA A 76 -16.81 9.23 11.47
N GLY A 77 -18.07 8.85 11.21
CA GLY A 77 -19.18 9.12 12.14
C GLY A 77 -18.96 8.49 13.52
N SER A 78 -18.42 7.26 13.56
CA SER A 78 -18.07 6.57 14.81
C SER A 78 -16.91 7.24 15.55
N LEU A 79 -16.01 7.92 14.82
CA LEU A 79 -14.92 8.71 15.38
C LEU A 79 -15.34 10.13 15.80
N GLY A 80 -16.64 10.48 15.68
CA GLY A 80 -17.15 11.82 15.99
C GLY A 80 -16.80 12.88 14.96
N HIS A 81 -16.37 12.48 13.76
CA HIS A 81 -16.16 13.41 12.65
C HIS A 81 -17.49 13.75 11.98
N ASN A 82 -17.62 15.01 11.60
CA ASN A 82 -18.81 15.50 10.94
C ASN A 82 -18.89 14.91 9.52
N ILE A 83 -19.90 14.07 9.28
CA ILE A 83 -20.09 13.36 8.00
C ILE A 83 -20.31 14.37 6.85
N ASP A 84 -20.95 15.51 7.15
CA ASP A 84 -21.21 16.57 6.17
C ASP A 84 -19.92 17.28 5.73
N GLU A 85 -18.93 17.40 6.62
CA GLU A 85 -17.60 17.92 6.26
C GLU A 85 -16.79 16.90 5.44
N LEU A 86 -17.10 15.62 5.62
CA LEU A 86 -16.38 14.50 5.06
C LEU A 86 -16.56 14.38 3.54
N ALA A 87 -17.71 14.85 3.03
CA ALA A 87 -18.08 14.95 1.62
C ALA A 87 -17.35 13.94 0.71
N PHE A 88 -17.41 12.65 1.07
CA PHE A 88 -16.80 11.57 0.33
C PHE A 88 -17.62 11.30 -0.93
N ASN A 89 -17.51 12.21 -1.89
CA ASN A 89 -18.09 11.98 -3.20
C ASN A 89 -17.41 10.76 -3.81
N ARG A 90 -18.22 9.86 -4.39
CA ARG A 90 -17.74 8.76 -5.23
C ARG A 90 -16.68 9.23 -6.24
N ASN A 91 -16.87 10.42 -6.82
CA ASN A 91 -15.91 11.06 -7.73
C ASN A 91 -14.55 11.35 -7.07
N THR A 92 -14.54 11.71 -5.79
CA THR A 92 -13.30 11.95 -5.03
C THR A 92 -12.50 10.65 -4.89
N ILE A 93 -13.15 9.56 -4.49
CA ILE A 93 -12.50 8.24 -4.38
C ILE A 93 -12.03 7.74 -5.74
N GLN A 94 -12.83 7.94 -6.79
CA GLN A 94 -12.46 7.58 -8.16
C GLN A 94 -11.21 8.32 -8.63
N ARG A 95 -11.19 9.65 -8.47
CA ARG A 95 -10.05 10.48 -8.86
C ARG A 95 -8.79 10.06 -8.11
N TYR A 96 -8.93 9.85 -6.81
CA TYR A 96 -7.84 9.42 -5.94
C TYR A 96 -7.27 8.07 -6.38
N ARG A 97 -8.12 7.08 -6.70
CA ARG A 97 -7.67 5.79 -7.25
C ARG A 97 -6.91 5.93 -8.56
N LYS A 98 -7.41 6.78 -9.47
CA LYS A 98 -6.76 7.01 -10.76
C LYS A 98 -5.36 7.60 -10.58
N ASP A 99 -5.23 8.60 -9.72
CA ASP A 99 -3.95 9.27 -9.49
C ASP A 99 -2.98 8.42 -8.67
N PHE A 100 -3.50 7.62 -7.73
CA PHE A 100 -2.75 6.57 -7.04
C PHE A 100 -2.18 5.56 -8.04
N GLY A 101 -3.00 5.07 -8.97
CA GLY A 101 -2.57 4.16 -10.04
C GLY A 101 -1.49 4.75 -10.95
N LYS A 102 -1.66 6.00 -11.41
CA LYS A 102 -0.65 6.71 -12.21
C LYS A 102 0.68 6.87 -11.48
N THR A 103 0.62 7.17 -10.18
CA THR A 103 1.82 7.36 -9.36
C THR A 103 2.58 6.04 -9.21
N LYS A 104 1.87 4.94 -8.92
CA LYS A 104 2.43 3.59 -8.90
C LYS A 104 3.12 3.22 -10.23
N ALA A 105 2.41 3.40 -11.35
CA ALA A 105 2.95 3.09 -12.69
C ALA A 105 4.19 3.93 -13.04
N THR A 106 4.17 5.23 -12.72
CA THR A 106 5.30 6.13 -12.95
C THR A 106 6.53 5.66 -12.17
N ARG A 107 6.33 5.24 -10.91
CA ARG A 107 7.44 4.77 -10.08
C ARG A 107 8.03 3.46 -10.57
N ILE A 108 7.17 2.50 -10.96
CA ILE A 108 7.63 1.24 -11.56
C ILE A 108 8.49 1.55 -12.80
N LYS A 109 8.05 2.46 -13.66
CA LYS A 109 8.81 2.89 -14.84
C LYS A 109 10.16 3.51 -14.48
N GLU A 110 10.22 4.39 -13.48
CA GLU A 110 11.47 4.98 -13.01
C GLU A 110 12.43 3.96 -12.41
N LEU A 111 11.93 3.02 -11.61
CA LEU A 111 12.73 1.96 -11.00
C LEU A 111 13.35 1.06 -12.07
N LEU A 112 12.56 0.65 -13.07
CA LEU A 112 13.05 -0.11 -14.22
C LEU A 112 14.12 0.66 -15.00
N LYS A 113 13.92 1.96 -15.24
CA LYS A 113 14.93 2.80 -15.90
C LYS A 113 16.22 2.90 -15.09
N LYS A 114 16.11 3.06 -13.77
CA LYS A 114 17.27 3.13 -12.87
C LYS A 114 18.05 1.82 -12.84
N MET A 115 17.35 0.69 -12.77
CA MET A 115 17.97 -0.65 -12.82
C MET A 115 18.74 -0.87 -14.13
N ASN A 116 18.15 -0.50 -15.29
CA ASN A 116 18.84 -0.59 -16.58
C ASN A 116 20.08 0.31 -16.68
N LEU A 117 20.06 1.48 -16.03
CA LEU A 117 21.21 2.38 -16.02
C LEU A 117 22.36 1.81 -15.17
N VAL A 118 22.02 1.23 -14.02
CA VAL A 118 22.98 0.57 -13.12
C VAL A 118 23.60 -0.66 -13.78
N SER A 119 22.80 -1.47 -14.49
CA SER A 119 23.34 -2.65 -15.20
C SER A 119 24.32 -2.26 -16.29
N HIS A 120 24.02 -1.23 -17.09
CA HIS A 120 24.94 -0.69 -18.09
C HIS A 120 26.25 -0.17 -17.46
N ALA A 121 26.17 0.57 -16.36
CA ALA A 121 27.34 1.10 -15.66
C ALA A 121 28.23 -0.03 -15.10
N LEU A 122 27.60 -1.07 -14.53
CA LEU A 122 28.31 -2.22 -13.97
C LEU A 122 29.01 -3.03 -15.06
N ILE A 123 28.33 -3.28 -16.19
CA ILE A 123 28.92 -3.97 -17.34
C ILE A 123 30.10 -3.18 -17.91
N GLY A 124 29.98 -1.86 -18.03
CA GLY A 124 31.07 -0.99 -18.48
C GLY A 124 32.30 -1.00 -17.55
N MET A 125 32.09 -1.09 -16.23
CA MET A 125 33.18 -1.20 -15.24
C MET A 125 33.88 -2.56 -15.22
N VAL A 126 33.24 -3.62 -15.70
CA VAL A 126 33.84 -4.98 -15.74
C VAL A 126 34.59 -5.22 -17.06
N LEU A 127 34.22 -4.50 -18.13
CA LEU A 127 34.80 -4.67 -19.47
C LEU A 127 35.95 -3.70 -19.77
N PHE A 128 36.36 -2.84 -18.83
CA PHE A 128 37.47 -1.88 -18.98
C PHE A 128 38.35 -1.88 -17.73
#